data_AF-A0A965AUC9-F1
#
_entry.id   AF-A0A965AUC9-F1
#
_cell.length_a   1.000
_cell.length_b   1.000
_cell.length_c   1.000
_cell.angle_alpha   90.00
_cell.angle_beta   90.00
_cell.angle_gamma   90.00
#
_symmetry.space_group_name_H-M   'P 1'
#
loop_
_entity.id
_entity.type
_entity.pdbx_description
1 polymer ?
#
loop_
_entity_poly.entity_id
_entity_poly.type
_entity_poly.pdbx_seq_one_letter_code
_entity_poly.pdbx_strand_id
1 'polypeptide(L)'
;MDQAKKELYISRIITGFFRCKINGKVYLLKQPDRHTRHIAQEIFIESFEEAEIEGLYNQEELQLFMYSNNVWDEEKEKQIVQLPKDIEELKVKLFEATFKTEERKLIRKMLKIAKETFSDLYREKNAYNHLSCDGIASMNKMRYLVGKGLSFEDGSRVWNGDDFWKQTEALLEDATSIFIENKISDSDFREIARTDPWRSTWSCKKSENSLFGVPAVDLTEEQKSIIIWSSLYDNIYEHPESPSEEVLEDDDMLDGWLILQRRKRVKKGIETGIDGLIKNDKIRNSKEIFIIAEGKEDAQKIESLNDMTARMIKKERSQALKKHGVLAEEHMPDSIRDIQMQMNAGGK
;
A
#
# COMPACT_ATOMS: atom_id res chain seq x y z
N MET A 1 2.06 19.98 -9.47
CA MET A 1 1.34 20.94 -8.61
C MET A 1 1.83 22.35 -8.91
N ASP A 2 0.98 23.39 -8.81
CA ASP A 2 1.44 24.79 -8.89
C ASP A 2 2.34 25.15 -7.69
N GLN A 3 3.28 26.07 -7.91
CA GLN A 3 4.29 26.45 -6.93
C GLN A 3 3.68 27.03 -5.65
N ALA A 4 2.65 27.88 -5.75
CA ALA A 4 2.03 28.49 -4.57
C ALA A 4 1.32 27.45 -3.70
N LYS A 5 0.65 26.48 -4.34
CA LYS A 5 0.00 25.36 -3.64
C LYS A 5 1.04 24.48 -2.93
N LYS A 6 2.18 24.23 -3.57
CA LYS A 6 3.29 23.46 -3.00
C LYS A 6 3.86 24.12 -1.76
N GLU A 7 4.15 25.42 -1.83
CA GLU A 7 4.64 26.20 -0.68
C GLU A 7 3.65 26.25 0.47
N LEU A 8 2.34 26.33 0.18
CA LEU A 8 1.28 26.24 1.19
C LEU A 8 1.29 24.88 1.90
N TYR A 9 1.39 23.78 1.16
CA TYR A 9 1.46 22.43 1.74
C TYR A 9 2.73 22.24 2.57
N ILE A 10 3.88 22.68 2.08
CA ILE A 10 5.13 22.63 2.85
C ILE A 10 5.00 23.42 4.15
N SER A 11 4.47 24.64 4.08
CA SER A 11 4.26 25.48 5.27
C SER A 11 3.34 24.80 6.29
N ARG A 12 2.22 24.22 5.83
CA ARG A 12 1.28 23.43 6.66
C ARG A 12 1.96 22.24 7.33
N ILE A 13 2.74 21.47 6.59
CA ILE A 13 3.44 20.29 7.10
C ILE A 13 4.44 20.71 8.19
N ILE A 14 5.19 21.79 7.94
CA ILE A 14 6.17 22.32 8.89
C ILE A 14 5.48 22.82 10.17
N THR A 15 4.41 23.59 10.04
CA THR A 15 3.71 24.18 11.20
C THR A 15 2.84 23.17 11.97
N GLY A 16 2.44 22.06 11.34
CA GLY A 16 1.59 21.04 11.95
C GLY A 16 0.13 21.46 12.11
N PHE A 17 -0.31 22.50 11.41
CA PHE A 17 -1.70 22.96 11.38
C PHE A 17 -2.05 23.58 10.04
N PHE A 18 -3.34 23.67 9.74
CA PHE A 18 -3.83 24.46 8.61
C PHE A 18 -4.95 25.42 9.04
N ARG A 19 -5.14 26.47 8.25
CA ARG A 19 -6.21 27.46 8.45
C ARG A 19 -7.45 27.00 7.69
N CYS A 20 -8.60 27.04 8.34
CA CYS A 20 -9.89 26.78 7.70
C CYS A 20 -10.88 27.90 7.96
N LYS A 21 -11.81 28.10 7.03
CA LYS A 21 -12.87 29.12 7.15
C LYS A 21 -14.21 28.42 7.29
N ILE A 22 -14.86 28.60 8.44
CA ILE A 22 -16.17 28.02 8.75
C ILE A 22 -17.11 29.17 9.09
N ASN A 23 -18.24 29.25 8.37
CA ASN A 23 -19.27 30.26 8.60
C ASN A 23 -18.73 31.70 8.68
N GLY A 24 -17.80 32.04 7.78
CA GLY A 24 -17.20 33.37 7.68
C GLY A 24 -16.06 33.65 8.67
N LYS A 25 -15.88 32.82 9.70
CA LYS A 25 -14.80 32.92 10.69
C LYS A 25 -13.63 32.02 10.32
N VAL A 26 -12.43 32.41 10.72
CA VAL A 26 -11.21 31.64 10.48
C VAL A 26 -10.81 30.91 11.77
N TYR A 27 -10.43 29.64 11.60
CA TYR A 27 -9.97 28.77 12.66
C TYR A 27 -8.62 28.16 12.27
N LEU A 28 -7.88 27.73 13.28
CA LEU A 28 -6.67 26.93 13.14
C LEU A 28 -7.00 25.50 13.54
N LEU A 29 -6.71 24.55 12.64
CA LEU A 29 -6.88 23.13 12.91
C LEU A 29 -5.51 22.48 13.07
N LYS A 30 -5.15 22.25 14.34
CA LYS A 30 -3.87 21.67 14.75
C LYS A 30 -3.98 20.15 14.77
N GLN A 31 -2.91 19.49 14.34
CA GLN A 31 -2.78 18.06 14.49
C GLN A 31 -2.63 17.68 15.98
N PRO A 32 -3.22 16.57 16.43
CA PRO A 32 -3.28 16.20 17.84
C PRO A 32 -1.93 15.70 18.37
N ASP A 33 -1.57 16.15 19.58
CA ASP A 33 -0.39 15.64 20.29
C ASP A 33 -0.59 14.19 20.78
N ARG A 34 0.46 13.59 21.36
CA ARG A 34 0.40 12.20 21.84
C ARG A 34 -0.63 11.97 22.95
N HIS A 35 -0.89 12.96 23.79
CA HIS A 35 -1.83 12.84 24.92
C HIS A 35 -3.27 12.86 24.40
N THR A 36 -3.56 13.81 23.51
CA THR A 36 -4.82 13.90 22.79
C THR A 36 -5.10 12.62 22.01
N ARG A 37 -4.09 12.06 21.34
CA ARG A 37 -4.23 10.77 20.64
C ARG A 37 -4.51 9.61 21.59
N HIS A 38 -3.92 9.60 22.78
CA HIS A 38 -4.20 8.57 23.78
C HIS A 38 -5.66 8.62 24.25
N ILE A 39 -6.14 9.79 24.67
CA ILE A 39 -7.54 9.96 25.09
C ILE A 39 -8.51 9.60 23.95
N ALA A 40 -8.18 9.97 22.71
CA ALA A 40 -9.01 9.59 21.57
C ALA A 40 -9.13 8.06 21.37
N GLN A 41 -8.14 7.28 21.80
CA GLN A 41 -8.23 5.81 21.81
C GLN A 41 -9.11 5.31 22.95
N GLU A 42 -9.08 5.95 24.12
CA GLU A 42 -10.00 5.64 25.22
C GLU A 42 -11.44 5.92 24.80
N ILE A 43 -11.71 7.07 24.17
CA ILE A 43 -13.03 7.44 23.62
C ILE A 43 -13.50 6.43 22.58
N PHE A 44 -12.59 5.91 21.74
CA PHE A 44 -12.93 4.87 20.78
C PHE A 44 -13.43 3.60 21.48
N ILE A 45 -12.73 3.14 22.51
CA ILE A 45 -13.10 1.94 23.26
C ILE A 45 -14.43 2.17 23.97
N GLU A 46 -14.59 3.28 24.70
CA GLU A 46 -15.85 3.65 25.37
C GLU A 46 -17.02 3.69 24.39
N SER A 47 -16.86 4.39 23.25
CA SER A 47 -17.92 4.49 22.24
C SER A 47 -18.25 3.15 21.58
N PHE A 48 -17.26 2.25 21.45
CA PHE A 48 -17.47 0.92 20.90
C PHE A 48 -18.31 0.06 21.86
N GLU A 49 -17.95 0.06 23.13
CA GLU A 49 -18.68 -0.67 24.18
C GLU A 49 -20.10 -0.14 24.34
N GLU A 50 -20.29 1.18 24.33
CA GLU A 50 -21.62 1.81 24.34
C GLU A 50 -22.45 1.39 23.12
N ALA A 51 -21.87 1.44 21.92
CA ALA A 51 -22.57 1.03 20.69
C ALA A 51 -22.96 -0.45 20.69
N GLU A 52 -22.11 -1.32 21.26
CA GLU A 52 -22.42 -2.75 21.43
C GLU A 52 -23.60 -2.96 22.39
N ILE A 53 -23.64 -2.22 23.51
CA ILE A 53 -24.76 -2.26 24.46
C ILE A 53 -26.06 -1.74 23.81
N GLU A 54 -25.96 -0.73 22.95
CA GLU A 54 -27.09 -0.20 22.17
C GLU A 54 -27.55 -1.13 21.03
N GLY A 55 -26.83 -2.23 20.79
CA GLY A 55 -27.18 -3.25 19.81
C GLY A 55 -26.88 -2.85 18.37
N LEU A 56 -25.87 -1.99 18.15
CA LEU A 56 -25.34 -1.76 16.81
C LEU A 56 -24.63 -3.00 16.27
N TYR A 57 -24.47 -3.04 14.95
CA TYR A 57 -23.88 -4.20 14.29
C TYR A 57 -22.38 -4.31 14.59
N ASN A 58 -21.92 -5.51 14.91
CA ASN A 58 -20.51 -5.85 14.73
C ASN A 58 -20.20 -6.05 13.23
N GLN A 59 -18.92 -6.24 12.87
CA GLN A 59 -18.52 -6.37 11.47
C GLN A 59 -19.17 -7.56 10.74
N GLU A 60 -19.32 -8.69 11.41
CA GLU A 60 -19.92 -9.90 10.81
C GLU A 60 -21.42 -9.69 10.59
N GLU A 61 -22.11 -9.10 11.57
CA GLU A 61 -23.53 -8.75 11.47
C GLU A 61 -23.81 -7.70 10.40
N LEU A 62 -22.95 -6.67 10.30
CA LEU A 62 -23.06 -5.66 9.24
C LEU A 62 -22.89 -6.31 7.87
N GLN A 63 -21.95 -7.25 7.74
CA GLN A 63 -21.75 -7.98 6.51
C GLN A 63 -22.97 -8.84 6.14
N LEU A 64 -23.54 -9.56 7.11
CA LEU A 64 -24.78 -10.33 6.93
C LEU A 64 -25.96 -9.43 6.54
N PHE A 65 -26.06 -8.25 7.16
CA PHE A 65 -27.05 -7.23 6.80
C PHE A 65 -26.88 -6.79 5.34
N MET A 66 -25.65 -6.50 4.90
CA MET A 66 -25.38 -6.09 3.52
C MET A 66 -25.71 -7.19 2.49
N TYR A 67 -25.41 -8.45 2.80
CA TYR A 67 -25.79 -9.59 1.96
C TYR A 67 -27.31 -9.77 1.90
N SER A 68 -27.98 -9.73 3.05
CA SER A 68 -29.43 -9.96 3.14
C SER A 68 -30.24 -8.89 2.40
N ASN A 69 -29.70 -7.67 2.31
CA ASN A 69 -30.33 -6.55 1.60
C ASN A 69 -29.87 -6.40 0.14
N ASN A 70 -29.09 -7.35 -0.40
CA ASN A 70 -28.53 -7.31 -1.77
C ASN A 70 -27.69 -6.05 -2.06
N VAL A 71 -27.08 -5.46 -1.04
CA VAL A 71 -26.12 -4.36 -1.19
C VAL A 71 -24.76 -4.93 -1.60
N TRP A 72 -24.37 -6.03 -0.96
CA TRP A 72 -23.10 -6.72 -1.18
C TRP A 72 -23.34 -8.17 -1.58
N ASP A 73 -22.39 -8.77 -2.30
CA ASP A 73 -22.45 -10.16 -2.74
C ASP A 73 -21.05 -10.79 -2.80
N GLU A 74 -20.99 -12.11 -2.97
CA GLU A 74 -19.73 -12.87 -3.00
C GLU A 74 -18.85 -12.49 -4.21
N GLU A 75 -19.45 -11.99 -5.29
CA GLU A 75 -18.71 -11.54 -6.47
C GLU A 75 -17.95 -10.25 -6.17
N LYS A 76 -18.62 -9.25 -5.59
CA LYS A 76 -18.00 -8.00 -5.12
C LYS A 76 -16.92 -8.27 -4.07
N GLU A 77 -17.14 -9.21 -3.16
CA GLU A 77 -16.13 -9.59 -2.16
C GLU A 77 -14.89 -10.21 -2.81
N LYS A 78 -15.07 -11.08 -3.83
CA LYS A 78 -13.93 -11.61 -4.60
C LYS A 78 -13.21 -10.51 -5.36
N GLN A 79 -13.95 -9.61 -6.00
CA GLN A 79 -13.40 -8.51 -6.78
C GLN A 79 -12.57 -7.55 -5.91
N ILE A 80 -13.09 -7.12 -4.75
CA ILE A 80 -12.38 -6.18 -3.87
C ILE A 80 -11.06 -6.75 -3.32
N VAL A 81 -10.99 -8.07 -3.13
CA VAL A 81 -9.76 -8.77 -2.72
C VAL A 81 -8.77 -8.95 -3.87
N GLN A 82 -9.26 -9.14 -5.11
CA GLN A 82 -8.42 -9.42 -6.27
C GLN A 82 -7.87 -8.15 -6.93
N LEU A 83 -8.67 -7.09 -7.02
CA LEU A 83 -8.30 -5.83 -7.70
C LEU A 83 -6.97 -5.22 -7.21
N PRO A 84 -6.63 -5.19 -5.91
CA PRO A 84 -5.31 -4.71 -5.47
C PRO A 84 -4.15 -5.48 -6.10
N LYS A 85 -4.28 -6.81 -6.24
CA LYS A 85 -3.25 -7.66 -6.86
C LYS A 85 -3.15 -7.38 -8.36
N ASP A 86 -4.29 -7.19 -9.02
CA ASP A 86 -4.34 -6.87 -10.43
C ASP A 86 -3.76 -5.48 -10.72
N ILE A 87 -4.02 -4.51 -9.84
CA ILE A 87 -3.43 -3.16 -9.89
C ILE A 87 -1.90 -3.24 -9.75
N GLU A 88 -1.39 -4.00 -8.78
CA GLU A 88 0.06 -4.22 -8.64
C GLU A 88 0.67 -4.84 -9.92
N GLU A 89 0.02 -5.85 -10.48
CA GLU A 89 0.52 -6.51 -11.69
C GLU A 89 0.47 -5.61 -12.92
N LEU A 90 -0.58 -4.79 -13.06
CA LEU A 90 -0.68 -3.77 -14.11
C LEU A 90 0.42 -2.70 -13.96
N LYS A 91 0.76 -2.29 -12.74
CA LYS A 91 1.88 -1.35 -12.49
C LYS A 91 3.22 -1.95 -12.91
N VAL A 92 3.48 -3.22 -12.58
CA VAL A 92 4.70 -3.92 -13.03
C VAL A 92 4.75 -3.99 -14.56
N LYS A 93 3.67 -4.40 -15.21
CA LYS A 93 3.58 -4.44 -16.68
C LYS A 93 3.77 -3.07 -17.30
N LEU A 94 3.22 -2.01 -16.68
CA LEU A 94 3.38 -0.64 -17.15
C LEU A 94 4.87 -0.24 -17.14
N PHE A 95 5.59 -0.57 -16.08
CA PHE A 95 7.02 -0.35 -15.97
C PHE A 95 7.82 -1.20 -16.99
N GLU A 96 7.51 -2.48 -17.15
CA GLU A 96 8.19 -3.35 -18.14
C GLU A 96 7.94 -2.89 -19.59
N ALA A 97 6.80 -2.25 -19.84
CA ALA A 97 6.45 -1.66 -21.13
C ALA A 97 7.03 -0.25 -21.36
N THR A 98 8.02 0.21 -20.59
CA THR A 98 8.59 1.59 -20.67
C THR A 98 8.86 2.03 -22.12
N PHE A 99 9.45 1.17 -22.96
CA PHE A 99 9.79 1.50 -24.35
C PHE A 99 8.69 1.17 -25.39
N LYS A 100 7.49 0.80 -24.95
CA LYS A 100 6.39 0.31 -25.81
C LYS A 100 5.15 1.21 -25.70
N THR A 101 5.15 2.32 -26.42
CA THR A 101 4.15 3.40 -26.28
C THR A 101 2.68 2.96 -26.38
N GLU A 102 2.31 2.14 -27.37
CA GLU A 102 0.91 1.70 -27.51
C GLU A 102 0.49 0.72 -26.42
N GLU A 103 1.40 -0.16 -25.99
CA GLU A 103 1.17 -1.08 -24.87
C GLU A 103 0.96 -0.28 -23.56
N ARG A 104 1.77 0.76 -23.31
CA ARG A 104 1.60 1.65 -22.15
C ARG A 104 0.24 2.33 -22.12
N LYS A 105 -0.23 2.87 -23.25
CA LYS A 105 -1.54 3.53 -23.34
C LYS A 105 -2.67 2.57 -22.94
N LEU A 106 -2.61 1.33 -23.44
CA LEU A 106 -3.59 0.31 -23.11
C LEU A 106 -3.54 -0.07 -21.62
N ILE A 107 -2.34 -0.33 -21.08
CA ILE A 107 -2.17 -0.68 -19.66
C ILE A 107 -2.66 0.45 -18.76
N ARG A 108 -2.38 1.72 -19.08
CA ARG A 108 -2.88 2.88 -18.31
C ARG A 108 -4.40 2.94 -18.28
N LYS A 109 -5.05 2.67 -19.40
CA LYS A 109 -6.52 2.63 -19.45
C LYS A 109 -7.06 1.52 -18.53
N MET A 110 -6.46 0.34 -18.57
CA MET A 110 -6.84 -0.78 -17.69
C MET A 110 -6.60 -0.45 -16.22
N LEU A 111 -5.46 0.15 -15.89
CA LEU A 111 -5.09 0.54 -14.53
C LEU A 111 -6.05 1.60 -13.97
N LYS A 112 -6.43 2.58 -14.79
CA LYS A 112 -7.43 3.59 -14.42
C LYS A 112 -8.78 2.94 -14.08
N ILE A 113 -9.28 2.07 -14.96
CA ILE A 113 -10.54 1.35 -14.73
C ILE A 113 -10.46 0.52 -13.44
N ALA A 114 -9.39 -0.25 -13.26
CA ALA A 114 -9.23 -1.07 -12.06
C ALA A 114 -9.22 -0.25 -10.76
N LYS A 115 -8.53 0.90 -10.75
CA LYS A 115 -8.51 1.83 -9.60
C LYS A 115 -9.89 2.44 -9.32
N GLU A 116 -10.60 2.88 -10.36
CA GLU A 116 -11.94 3.44 -10.24
C GLU A 116 -12.92 2.39 -9.70
N THR A 117 -12.93 1.19 -10.27
CA THR A 117 -13.75 0.06 -9.79
C THR A 117 -13.42 -0.31 -8.35
N PHE A 118 -12.14 -0.36 -7.97
CA PHE A 118 -11.75 -0.63 -6.59
C PHE A 118 -12.26 0.46 -5.63
N SER A 119 -12.14 1.73 -6.02
CA SER A 119 -12.64 2.86 -5.23
C SER A 119 -14.17 2.82 -5.06
N ASP A 120 -14.91 2.46 -6.12
CA ASP A 120 -16.36 2.37 -6.08
C ASP A 120 -16.83 1.22 -5.20
N LEU A 121 -16.21 0.03 -5.33
CA LEU A 121 -16.47 -1.11 -4.45
C LEU A 121 -16.14 -0.79 -3.00
N TYR A 122 -15.03 -0.09 -2.74
CA TYR A 122 -14.67 0.32 -1.38
C TYR A 122 -15.69 1.31 -0.80
N ARG A 123 -16.19 2.26 -1.60
CA ARG A 123 -17.24 3.20 -1.17
C ARG A 123 -18.53 2.45 -0.84
N GLU A 124 -18.93 1.49 -1.67
CA GLU A 124 -20.13 0.68 -1.44
C GLU A 124 -20.00 -0.21 -0.20
N LYS A 125 -18.84 -0.88 -0.02
CA LYS A 125 -18.56 -1.72 1.16
C LYS A 125 -18.66 -0.94 2.46
N ASN A 126 -18.22 0.31 2.46
CA ASN A 126 -18.16 1.15 3.66
C ASN A 126 -19.38 2.07 3.84
N ALA A 127 -20.36 2.03 2.94
CA ALA A 127 -21.53 2.93 2.97
C ALA A 127 -22.34 2.82 4.27
N TYR A 128 -22.35 1.63 4.87
CA TYR A 128 -23.12 1.33 6.07
C TYR A 128 -22.28 1.26 7.35
N ASN A 129 -21.01 1.71 7.32
CA ASN A 129 -20.16 1.68 8.51
C ASN A 129 -20.76 2.47 9.68
N HIS A 130 -21.52 3.53 9.41
CA HIS A 130 -22.21 4.33 10.42
C HIS A 130 -23.25 3.52 11.24
N LEU A 131 -23.62 2.31 10.81
CA LEU A 131 -24.48 1.39 11.55
C LEU A 131 -23.70 0.37 12.40
N SER A 132 -22.37 0.39 12.32
CA SER A 132 -21.50 -0.52 13.09
C SER A 132 -20.89 0.13 14.31
N CYS A 133 -20.56 -0.68 15.32
CA CYS A 133 -19.83 -0.25 16.51
C CYS A 133 -18.52 0.45 16.13
N ASP A 134 -17.72 -0.14 15.23
CA ASP A 134 -16.46 0.47 14.75
C ASP A 134 -16.68 1.82 14.07
N GLY A 135 -17.74 1.97 13.29
CA GLY A 135 -18.01 3.21 12.56
C GLY A 135 -18.38 4.35 13.49
N ILE A 136 -19.27 4.10 14.46
CA ILE A 136 -19.61 5.10 15.49
C ILE A 136 -18.39 5.43 16.35
N ALA A 137 -17.65 4.43 16.82
CA ALA A 137 -16.45 4.63 17.61
C ALA A 137 -15.37 5.44 16.85
N SER A 138 -15.16 5.12 15.57
CA SER A 138 -14.23 5.85 14.69
C SER A 138 -14.67 7.30 14.47
N MET A 139 -15.97 7.52 14.29
CA MET A 139 -16.54 8.86 14.12
C MET A 139 -16.36 9.71 15.38
N ASN A 140 -16.67 9.16 16.56
CA ASN A 140 -16.52 9.86 17.84
C ASN A 140 -15.05 10.17 18.14
N LYS A 141 -14.15 9.22 17.89
CA LYS A 141 -12.70 9.45 17.95
C LYS A 141 -12.25 10.58 17.03
N MET A 142 -12.70 10.60 15.78
CA MET A 142 -12.37 11.65 14.81
C MET A 142 -12.87 13.01 15.29
N ARG A 143 -14.13 13.09 15.72
CA ARG A 143 -14.74 14.29 16.30
C ARG A 143 -13.91 14.83 17.46
N TYR A 144 -13.49 13.97 18.38
CA TYR A 144 -12.65 14.39 19.50
C TYR A 144 -11.30 14.97 19.03
N LEU A 145 -10.61 14.29 18.12
CA LEU A 145 -9.31 14.75 17.59
C LEU A 145 -9.43 16.10 16.87
N VAL A 146 -10.43 16.24 16.00
CA VAL A 146 -10.72 17.48 15.25
C VAL A 146 -11.09 18.60 16.21
N GLY A 147 -12.01 18.36 17.14
CA GLY A 147 -12.47 19.40 18.08
C GLY A 147 -11.37 19.84 19.04
N LYS A 148 -10.51 18.92 19.50
CA LYS A 148 -9.30 19.26 20.28
C LYS A 148 -8.28 20.06 19.50
N GLY A 149 -8.15 19.78 18.20
CA GLY A 149 -7.27 20.50 17.29
C GLY A 149 -7.79 21.89 16.89
N LEU A 150 -9.09 22.13 17.01
CA LEU A 150 -9.72 23.38 16.57
C LEU A 150 -9.51 24.51 17.59
N SER A 151 -8.96 25.61 17.08
CA SER A 151 -8.71 26.83 17.85
C SER A 151 -9.07 28.08 17.06
N PHE A 152 -9.37 29.17 17.75
CA PHE A 152 -9.50 30.49 17.14
C PHE A 152 -8.14 30.99 16.62
N GLU A 153 -8.13 32.07 15.83
CA GLU A 153 -6.88 32.63 15.29
C GLU A 153 -5.89 33.10 16.37
N ASP A 154 -6.39 33.48 17.55
CA ASP A 154 -5.56 33.83 18.72
C ASP A 154 -4.94 32.60 19.43
N GLY A 155 -5.27 31.39 18.96
CA GLY A 155 -4.82 30.12 19.51
C GLY A 155 -5.63 29.60 20.69
N SER A 156 -6.66 30.33 21.15
CA SER A 156 -7.57 29.87 22.19
C SER A 156 -8.45 28.72 21.69
N ARG A 157 -8.80 27.79 22.59
CA ARG A 157 -9.62 26.61 22.25
C ARG A 157 -11.06 27.04 22.00
N VAL A 158 -11.71 26.37 21.04
CA VAL A 158 -13.14 26.58 20.77
C VAL A 158 -14.01 26.08 21.93
N TRP A 159 -13.68 24.90 22.48
CA TRP A 159 -14.42 24.30 23.59
C TRP A 159 -13.60 24.29 24.89
N ASN A 160 -14.27 24.66 25.98
CA ASN A 160 -13.75 24.62 27.35
C ASN A 160 -14.15 23.29 28.02
N GLY A 161 -13.68 22.16 27.48
CA GLY A 161 -14.00 20.83 28.00
C GLY A 161 -13.64 19.71 27.02
N ASP A 162 -13.93 18.48 27.43
CA ASP A 162 -13.57 17.26 26.68
C ASP A 162 -14.80 16.49 26.18
N ASP A 163 -16.02 16.84 26.60
CA ASP A 163 -17.25 16.11 26.27
C ASP A 163 -17.96 16.61 25.00
N PHE A 164 -17.39 17.60 24.30
CA PHE A 164 -18.02 18.21 23.12
C PHE A 164 -18.31 17.20 22.00
N TRP A 165 -17.55 16.10 21.91
CA TRP A 165 -17.70 15.08 20.89
C TRP A 165 -18.97 14.23 21.07
N LYS A 166 -19.53 14.19 22.28
CA LYS A 166 -20.83 13.52 22.57
C LYS A 166 -22.01 14.30 22.00
N GLN A 167 -21.81 15.57 21.65
CA GLN A 167 -22.86 16.47 21.16
C GLN A 167 -22.77 16.62 19.64
N THR A 168 -23.93 16.84 19.01
CA THR A 168 -23.99 17.15 17.58
C THR A 168 -24.06 18.66 17.40
N GLU A 169 -22.89 19.28 17.18
CA GLU A 169 -22.75 20.70 16.90
C GLU A 169 -22.33 20.92 15.43
N ALA A 170 -23.00 21.84 14.73
CA ALA A 170 -22.73 22.12 13.32
C ALA A 170 -21.26 22.53 13.07
N LEU A 171 -20.65 23.29 13.99
CA LEU A 171 -19.26 23.71 13.86
C LEU A 171 -18.29 22.51 13.86
N LEU A 172 -18.57 21.49 14.68
CA LEU A 172 -17.74 20.29 14.76
C LEU A 172 -17.87 19.43 13.51
N GLU A 173 -19.08 19.31 12.96
CA GLU A 173 -19.33 18.60 11.69
C GLU A 173 -18.66 19.29 10.51
N ASP A 174 -18.79 20.62 10.42
CA ASP A 174 -18.12 21.43 9.40
C ASP A 174 -16.60 21.28 9.50
N ALA A 175 -16.04 21.36 10.72
CA ALA A 175 -14.61 21.20 10.93
C ALA A 175 -14.11 19.79 10.59
N THR A 176 -14.90 18.75 10.92
CA THR A 176 -14.56 17.35 10.61
C THR A 176 -14.59 17.10 9.11
N SER A 177 -15.60 17.63 8.41
CA SER A 177 -15.71 17.53 6.95
C SER A 177 -14.53 18.21 6.27
N ILE A 178 -14.20 19.44 6.68
CA ILE A 178 -13.03 20.18 6.18
C ILE A 178 -11.75 19.41 6.44
N PHE A 179 -11.58 18.79 7.62
CA PHE A 179 -10.40 17.99 7.94
C PHE A 179 -10.22 16.82 6.97
N ILE A 180 -11.31 16.11 6.67
CA ILE A 180 -11.30 14.99 5.70
C ILE A 180 -10.97 15.48 4.30
N GLU A 181 -11.63 16.55 3.84
CA GLU A 181 -11.47 17.13 2.50
C GLU A 181 -10.07 17.72 2.27
N ASN A 182 -9.46 18.27 3.31
CA ASN A 182 -8.15 18.91 3.23
C ASN A 182 -6.98 17.93 3.42
N LYS A 183 -7.22 16.61 3.43
CA LYS A 183 -6.14 15.62 3.49
C LYS A 183 -5.23 15.75 2.26
N ILE A 184 -3.92 15.88 2.48
CA ILE A 184 -2.92 15.89 1.40
C ILE A 184 -2.85 14.48 0.82
N SER A 185 -2.90 14.37 -0.51
CA SER A 185 -2.85 13.07 -1.19
C SER A 185 -1.44 12.49 -1.22
N ASP A 186 -1.30 11.17 -1.34
CA ASP A 186 0.01 10.52 -1.47
C ASP A 186 0.76 11.00 -2.71
N SER A 187 0.06 11.31 -3.81
CA SER A 187 0.68 11.86 -5.02
C SER A 187 1.24 13.27 -4.78
N ASP A 188 0.51 14.12 -4.03
CA ASP A 188 1.02 15.43 -3.62
C ASP A 188 2.25 15.29 -2.69
N PHE A 189 2.23 14.37 -1.73
CA PHE A 189 3.39 14.09 -0.88
C PHE A 189 4.60 13.60 -1.69
N ARG A 190 4.37 12.72 -2.67
CA ARG A 190 5.43 12.22 -3.56
C ARG A 190 6.05 13.34 -4.38
N GLU A 191 5.23 14.22 -4.96
CA GLU A 191 5.70 15.37 -5.71
C GLU A 191 6.52 16.33 -4.82
N ILE A 192 6.02 16.66 -3.63
CA ILE A 192 6.74 17.51 -2.65
C ILE A 192 8.07 16.85 -2.25
N ALA A 193 8.05 15.56 -1.93
CA ALA A 193 9.23 14.83 -1.45
C ALA A 193 10.38 14.83 -2.47
N ARG A 194 10.07 14.82 -3.78
CA ARG A 194 11.08 14.75 -4.85
C ARG A 194 11.48 16.09 -5.45
N THR A 195 10.80 17.19 -5.13
CA THR A 195 11.03 18.51 -5.74
C THR A 195 11.37 19.60 -4.74
N ASP A 196 11.92 20.72 -5.25
CA ASP A 196 12.10 21.94 -4.46
C ASP A 196 10.76 22.67 -4.19
N PRO A 197 10.68 23.45 -3.09
CA PRO A 197 11.76 23.79 -2.16
C PRO A 197 11.98 22.77 -1.01
N TRP A 198 11.11 21.77 -0.89
CA TRP A 198 11.20 20.79 0.21
C TRP A 198 12.50 19.99 0.18
N ARG A 199 12.95 19.57 -1.01
CA ARG A 199 14.24 18.86 -1.18
C ARG A 199 15.41 19.58 -0.52
N SER A 200 15.50 20.89 -0.74
CA SER A 200 16.50 21.73 -0.08
C SER A 200 16.37 21.68 1.45
N THR A 201 15.16 21.86 2.00
CA THR A 201 14.90 21.76 3.45
C THR A 201 15.27 20.39 4.02
N TRP A 202 14.88 19.31 3.34
CA TRP A 202 15.17 17.93 3.74
C TRP A 202 16.67 17.64 3.75
N SER A 203 17.44 18.21 2.82
CA SER A 203 18.89 18.03 2.78
C SER A 203 19.60 18.62 4.01
N CYS A 204 19.05 19.71 4.58
CA CYS A 204 19.57 20.35 5.78
C CYS A 204 19.39 19.53 7.05
N LYS A 205 18.61 18.44 7.03
CA LYS A 205 18.41 17.55 8.20
C LYS A 205 19.70 16.94 8.75
N LYS A 206 20.77 16.87 7.95
CA LYS A 206 22.07 16.31 8.40
C LYS A 206 22.85 17.31 9.25
N SER A 207 22.60 18.60 9.06
CA SER A 207 23.23 19.70 9.82
C SER A 207 22.39 20.16 11.01
N GLU A 208 21.09 19.91 10.98
CA GLU A 208 20.13 20.26 12.04
C GLU A 208 19.71 19.02 12.84
N ASN A 209 19.59 19.15 14.16
CA ASN A 209 19.22 18.01 15.02
C ASN A 209 17.70 17.74 15.03
N SER A 210 16.87 18.62 14.47
CA SER A 210 15.42 18.45 14.40
C SER A 210 14.81 19.10 13.15
N LEU A 211 14.09 18.32 12.35
CA LEU A 211 13.42 18.81 11.12
C LEU A 211 12.17 19.67 11.41
N PHE A 212 11.47 19.36 12.50
CA PHE A 212 10.19 19.97 12.86
C PHE A 212 10.16 20.55 14.28
N GLY A 213 11.31 20.57 14.98
CA GLY A 213 11.42 21.07 16.35
C GLY A 213 10.77 20.18 17.42
N VAL A 214 10.29 18.99 17.07
CA VAL A 214 9.59 18.05 17.97
C VAL A 214 10.18 16.64 17.90
N PRO A 215 10.07 15.82 18.96
CA PRO A 215 10.53 14.43 18.91
C PRO A 215 9.63 13.57 18.02
N ALA A 216 10.15 12.42 17.56
CA ALA A 216 9.45 11.52 16.65
C ALA A 216 8.05 11.09 17.13
N VAL A 217 7.87 10.96 18.44
CA VAL A 217 6.59 10.58 19.07
C VAL A 217 5.50 11.64 18.90
N ASP A 218 5.87 12.90 18.70
CA ASP A 218 4.97 14.06 18.59
C ASP A 218 4.84 14.55 17.14
N LEU A 219 5.45 13.87 16.17
CA LEU A 219 5.26 14.17 14.75
C LEU A 219 3.80 13.95 14.35
N THR A 220 3.30 14.87 13.53
CA THR A 220 1.98 14.75 12.89
C THR A 220 2.00 13.66 11.82
N GLU A 221 0.83 13.15 11.43
CA GLU A 221 0.75 12.15 10.35
C GLU A 221 1.28 12.70 9.02
N GLU A 222 1.06 13.99 8.73
CA GLU A 222 1.59 14.63 7.52
C GLU A 222 3.12 14.76 7.55
N GLN A 223 3.70 15.06 8.72
CA GLN A 223 5.15 15.12 8.92
C GLN A 223 5.79 13.73 8.77
N LYS A 224 5.16 12.68 9.32
CA LYS A 224 5.61 11.30 9.13
C LYS A 224 5.55 10.90 7.66
N SER A 225 4.43 11.21 6.98
CA SER A 225 4.26 10.91 5.55
C SER A 225 5.35 11.54 4.71
N ILE A 226 5.63 12.85 4.88
CA ILE A 226 6.68 13.48 4.09
C ILE A 226 8.08 12.92 4.39
N ILE A 227 8.37 12.56 5.65
CA ILE A 227 9.64 11.89 6.02
C ILE A 227 9.77 10.54 5.29
N ILE A 228 8.70 9.73 5.31
CA ILE A 228 8.68 8.41 4.66
C ILE A 228 8.94 8.55 3.16
N TRP A 229 8.21 9.44 2.49
CA TRP A 229 8.38 9.66 1.05
C TRP A 229 9.75 10.23 0.72
N SER A 230 10.25 11.21 1.49
CA SER A 230 11.58 11.79 1.27
C SER A 230 12.68 10.73 1.43
N SER A 231 12.57 9.89 2.45
CA SER A 231 13.49 8.78 2.68
C SER A 231 13.40 7.72 1.59
N LEU A 232 12.20 7.40 1.10
CA LEU A 232 12.00 6.49 -0.03
C LEU A 232 12.76 7.00 -1.26
N TYR A 233 12.61 8.28 -1.62
CA TYR A 233 13.29 8.81 -2.79
C TYR A 233 14.81 8.96 -2.60
N ASP A 234 15.30 9.27 -1.39
CA ASP A 234 16.75 9.21 -1.11
C ASP A 234 17.27 7.80 -1.43
N ASN A 235 16.59 6.76 -0.93
CA ASN A 235 16.96 5.36 -1.20
C ASN A 235 16.87 4.99 -2.68
N ILE A 236 15.92 5.55 -3.43
CA ILE A 236 15.81 5.31 -4.87
C ILE A 236 17.00 5.94 -5.61
N TYR A 237 17.31 7.21 -5.34
CA TYR A 237 18.43 7.90 -5.97
C TYR A 237 19.80 7.28 -5.64
N GLU A 238 19.94 6.70 -4.46
CA GLU A 238 21.15 5.98 -4.04
C GLU A 238 21.20 4.53 -4.55
N HIS A 239 20.12 4.01 -5.16
CA HIS A 239 20.06 2.64 -5.63
C HIS A 239 20.94 2.43 -6.90
N PRO A 240 21.78 1.38 -6.97
CA PRO A 240 22.63 1.12 -8.14
C PRO A 240 21.86 0.94 -9.46
N GLU A 241 20.64 0.40 -9.36
CA GLU A 241 19.69 0.26 -10.48
C GLU A 241 18.57 1.31 -10.42
N SER A 242 18.87 2.54 -9.97
CA SER A 242 17.88 3.64 -9.94
C SER A 242 17.18 3.76 -11.30
N PRO A 243 15.84 3.92 -11.33
CA PRO A 243 15.11 4.06 -12.57
C PRO A 243 15.36 5.45 -13.20
N SER A 244 14.95 5.62 -14.47
CA SER A 244 15.06 6.90 -15.19
C SER A 244 14.11 7.96 -14.64
N GLU A 245 14.37 9.24 -14.93
CA GLU A 245 13.52 10.36 -14.49
C GLU A 245 12.06 10.21 -14.96
N GLU A 246 11.83 9.74 -16.19
CA GLU A 246 10.47 9.45 -16.71
C GLU A 246 9.69 8.48 -15.81
N VAL A 247 10.37 7.50 -15.20
CA VAL A 247 9.76 6.54 -14.28
C VAL A 247 9.57 7.18 -12.89
N LEU A 248 10.50 8.02 -12.45
CA LEU A 248 10.44 8.70 -11.14
C LEU A 248 9.31 9.72 -11.07
N GLU A 249 9.00 10.39 -12.19
CA GLU A 249 7.92 11.35 -12.28
C GLU A 249 6.53 10.68 -12.35
N ASP A 250 6.48 9.41 -12.76
CA ASP A 250 5.25 8.63 -12.88
C ASP A 250 5.06 7.67 -11.70
N ASP A 251 4.14 8.02 -10.80
CA ASP A 251 3.87 7.27 -9.57
C ASP A 251 3.53 5.78 -9.81
N ASP A 252 2.84 5.45 -10.91
CA ASP A 252 2.43 4.07 -11.22
C ASP A 252 3.60 3.25 -11.78
N MET A 253 4.44 3.86 -12.62
CA MET A 253 5.66 3.21 -13.12
C MET A 253 6.69 3.01 -12.01
N LEU A 254 6.85 4.01 -11.12
CA LEU A 254 7.73 3.90 -9.96
C LEU A 254 7.27 2.79 -9.02
N ASP A 255 5.97 2.71 -8.73
CA ASP A 255 5.42 1.62 -7.93
C ASP A 255 5.68 0.25 -8.57
N GLY A 256 5.53 0.14 -9.90
CA GLY A 256 5.87 -1.06 -10.66
C GLY A 256 7.33 -1.48 -10.48
N TRP A 257 8.26 -0.53 -10.56
CA TRP A 257 9.68 -0.77 -10.30
C TRP A 257 9.93 -1.20 -8.85
N LEU A 258 9.32 -0.55 -7.86
CA LEU A 258 9.47 -0.91 -6.44
C LEU A 258 8.97 -2.32 -6.15
N ILE A 259 7.84 -2.72 -6.74
CA ILE A 259 7.28 -4.08 -6.65
C ILE A 259 8.26 -5.08 -7.27
N LEU A 260 8.81 -4.78 -8.45
CA LEU A 260 9.79 -5.65 -9.13
C LEU A 260 11.06 -5.82 -8.27
N GLN A 261 11.58 -4.75 -7.69
CA GLN A 261 12.75 -4.81 -6.80
C GLN A 261 12.47 -5.60 -5.52
N ARG A 262 11.27 -5.48 -4.94
CA ARG A 262 10.85 -6.33 -3.82
C ARG A 262 10.81 -7.81 -4.23
N ARG A 263 10.20 -8.15 -5.37
CA ARG A 263 10.13 -9.52 -5.90
C ARG A 263 11.54 -10.11 -6.13
N LYS A 264 12.44 -9.33 -6.75
CA LYS A 264 13.86 -9.71 -6.93
C LYS A 264 14.58 -10.00 -5.61
N ARG A 265 14.43 -9.13 -4.61
CA ARG A 265 15.05 -9.32 -3.28
C ARG A 265 14.54 -10.56 -2.56
N VAL A 266 13.22 -10.80 -2.58
CA VAL A 266 12.63 -12.01 -2.00
C VAL A 266 13.17 -13.24 -2.70
N LYS A 267 13.18 -13.25 -4.04
CA LYS A 267 13.73 -14.37 -4.82
C LYS A 267 15.19 -14.65 -4.47
N LYS A 268 16.04 -13.63 -4.48
CA LYS A 268 17.46 -13.73 -4.13
C LYS A 268 17.68 -14.22 -2.69
N GLY A 269 16.85 -13.78 -1.75
CA GLY A 269 16.89 -14.24 -0.36
C GLY A 269 16.58 -15.74 -0.23
N ILE A 270 15.58 -16.22 -0.97
CA ILE A 270 15.24 -17.64 -1.02
C ILE A 270 16.35 -18.45 -1.70
N GLU A 271 16.88 -17.97 -2.84
CA GLU A 271 18.03 -18.58 -3.53
C GLU A 271 19.24 -18.71 -2.60
N THR A 272 19.58 -17.65 -1.87
CA THR A 272 20.68 -17.65 -0.89
C THR A 272 20.43 -18.63 0.26
N GLY A 273 19.19 -18.70 0.76
CA GLY A 273 18.81 -19.66 1.80
C GLY A 273 18.97 -21.11 1.35
N ILE A 274 18.59 -21.41 0.11
CA ILE A 274 18.75 -22.74 -0.49
C ILE A 274 20.21 -23.04 -0.79
N ASP A 275 20.98 -22.08 -1.30
CA ASP A 275 22.43 -22.23 -1.47
C ASP A 275 23.14 -22.55 -0.14
N GLY A 276 22.64 -22.02 0.98
CA GLY A 276 23.13 -22.37 2.31
C GLY A 276 22.79 -23.81 2.75
N LEU A 277 21.69 -24.37 2.24
CA LEU A 277 21.29 -25.76 2.47
C LEU A 277 22.03 -26.74 1.54
N ILE A 278 22.33 -26.33 0.31
CA ILE A 278 23.05 -27.12 -0.69
C ILE A 278 24.56 -26.96 -0.47
N LYS A 279 25.09 -27.63 0.55
CA LYS A 279 26.53 -27.59 0.88
C LYS A 279 27.42 -28.45 -0.03
N ASN A 280 26.84 -29.26 -0.91
CA ASN A 280 27.56 -30.24 -1.74
C ASN A 280 27.60 -29.80 -3.21
N ASP A 281 28.80 -29.62 -3.76
CA ASP A 281 29.02 -29.19 -5.15
C ASP A 281 28.43 -30.14 -6.19
N LYS A 282 28.26 -31.44 -5.87
CA LYS A 282 27.58 -32.38 -6.77
C LYS A 282 26.09 -32.07 -6.91
N ILE A 283 25.46 -31.59 -5.85
CA ILE A 283 24.04 -31.24 -5.85
C ILE A 283 23.84 -29.88 -6.53
N ARG A 284 24.75 -28.92 -6.29
CA ARG A 284 24.71 -27.59 -6.92
C ARG A 284 24.85 -27.67 -8.45
N ASN A 285 25.63 -28.62 -8.96
CA ASN A 285 25.84 -28.83 -10.40
C ASN A 285 24.82 -29.80 -11.03
N SER A 286 23.80 -30.26 -10.29
CA SER A 286 22.74 -31.10 -10.85
C SER A 286 21.84 -30.32 -11.78
N LYS A 287 21.38 -30.98 -12.86
CA LYS A 287 20.37 -30.43 -13.77
C LYS A 287 19.04 -30.12 -13.06
N GLU A 288 18.71 -30.91 -12.03
CA GLU A 288 17.51 -30.76 -11.21
C GLU A 288 17.87 -30.93 -9.74
N ILE A 289 17.26 -30.11 -8.88
CA ILE A 289 17.43 -30.17 -7.44
C ILE A 289 16.06 -30.34 -6.81
N PHE A 290 15.86 -31.46 -6.11
CA PHE A 290 14.62 -31.72 -5.40
C PHE A 290 14.73 -31.26 -3.96
N ILE A 291 13.84 -30.35 -3.55
CA ILE A 291 13.75 -29.85 -2.18
C ILE A 291 12.42 -30.30 -1.60
N ILE A 292 12.48 -31.04 -0.50
CA ILE A 292 11.27 -31.49 0.22
C ILE A 292 10.73 -30.31 1.00
N ALA A 293 9.47 -29.94 0.74
CA ALA A 293 8.75 -28.94 1.51
C ALA A 293 8.10 -29.55 2.75
N GLU A 294 8.15 -28.86 3.89
CA GLU A 294 7.47 -29.28 5.12
C GLU A 294 5.97 -28.92 5.11
N GLY A 295 5.58 -27.95 4.27
CA GLY A 295 4.20 -27.51 4.13
C GLY A 295 3.88 -26.92 2.77
N LYS A 296 2.59 -26.61 2.56
CA LYS A 296 2.08 -26.06 1.30
C LYS A 296 2.71 -24.69 0.97
N GLU A 297 2.99 -23.87 1.97
CA GLU A 297 3.64 -22.57 1.80
C GLU A 297 5.08 -22.71 1.32
N ASP A 298 5.85 -23.64 1.90
CA ASP A 298 7.24 -23.86 1.49
C ASP A 298 7.34 -24.49 0.10
N ALA A 299 6.37 -25.35 -0.26
CA ALA A 299 6.25 -25.87 -1.61
C ALA A 299 6.03 -24.74 -2.64
N GLN A 300 5.20 -23.74 -2.31
CA GLN A 300 4.98 -22.58 -3.17
C GLN A 300 6.23 -21.70 -3.28
N LYS A 301 6.98 -21.50 -2.19
CA LYS A 301 8.25 -20.76 -2.21
C LYS A 301 9.28 -21.45 -3.10
N ILE A 302 9.48 -22.76 -2.94
CA ILE A 302 10.40 -23.56 -3.77
C ILE A 302 9.97 -23.48 -5.24
N GLU A 303 8.67 -23.63 -5.52
CA GLU A 303 8.17 -23.56 -6.91
C GLU A 303 8.40 -22.20 -7.56
N SER A 304 8.34 -21.11 -6.79
CA SER A 304 8.52 -19.76 -7.30
C SER A 304 9.92 -19.50 -7.87
N LEU A 305 10.92 -20.29 -7.49
CA LEU A 305 12.31 -20.17 -7.92
C LEU A 305 12.54 -20.66 -9.34
N ASN A 306 11.71 -21.60 -9.79
CA ASN A 306 11.80 -22.15 -11.14
C ASN A 306 11.67 -21.04 -12.17
N ASP A 307 12.62 -21.00 -13.10
CA ASP A 307 12.56 -20.13 -14.26
C ASP A 307 11.48 -20.59 -15.25
N MET A 308 11.31 -19.84 -16.34
CA MET A 308 10.28 -20.16 -17.33
C MET A 308 10.51 -21.53 -17.99
N THR A 309 11.77 -21.90 -18.23
CA THR A 309 12.16 -23.16 -18.86
C THR A 309 11.83 -24.34 -17.95
N ALA A 310 12.23 -24.28 -16.68
CA ALA A 310 11.94 -25.30 -15.67
C ALA A 310 10.42 -25.47 -15.46
N ARG A 311 9.66 -24.37 -15.45
CA ARG A 311 8.19 -24.43 -15.36
C ARG A 311 7.57 -25.09 -16.59
N MET A 312 8.09 -24.83 -17.79
CA MET A 312 7.63 -25.48 -19.02
C MET A 312 7.93 -26.99 -19.00
N ILE A 313 9.15 -27.38 -18.66
CA ILE A 313 9.55 -28.81 -18.55
C ILE A 313 8.66 -29.53 -17.54
N LYS A 314 8.47 -28.95 -16.34
CA LYS A 314 7.61 -29.53 -15.31
C LYS A 314 6.16 -29.71 -15.78
N LYS A 315 5.64 -28.73 -16.54
CA LYS A 315 4.29 -28.79 -17.12
C LYS A 315 4.19 -29.88 -18.19
N GLU A 316 5.16 -30.00 -19.09
CA GLU A 316 5.22 -31.04 -20.11
C GLU A 316 5.31 -32.44 -19.49
N ARG A 317 6.21 -32.64 -18.52
CA ARG A 317 6.33 -33.89 -17.76
C ARG A 317 5.00 -34.25 -17.06
N SER A 318 4.36 -33.29 -16.41
CA SER A 318 3.06 -33.49 -15.77
C SER A 318 1.95 -33.89 -16.76
N GLN A 319 1.96 -33.33 -17.98
CA GLN A 319 1.02 -33.70 -19.03
C GLN A 319 1.29 -35.10 -19.59
N ALA A 320 2.56 -35.47 -19.76
CA ALA A 320 2.96 -36.81 -20.21
C ALA A 320 2.55 -37.88 -19.18
N LEU A 321 2.79 -37.63 -17.89
CA LEU A 321 2.38 -38.52 -16.80
C LEU A 321 0.85 -38.64 -16.70
N LYS A 322 0.10 -37.56 -16.90
CA LYS A 322 -1.38 -37.62 -16.96
C LYS A 322 -1.90 -38.51 -18.09
N LYS A 323 -1.18 -38.57 -19.22
CA LYS A 323 -1.59 -39.38 -20.39
C LYS A 323 -1.19 -40.85 -20.25
N HIS A 324 0.00 -41.12 -19.72
CA HIS A 324 0.60 -42.45 -19.75
C HIS A 324 0.62 -43.15 -18.38
N GLY A 325 0.26 -42.44 -17.30
CA GLY A 325 0.26 -42.93 -15.92
C GLY A 325 1.68 -43.01 -15.35
N VAL A 326 2.49 -43.91 -15.88
CA VAL A 326 3.90 -44.10 -15.52
C VAL A 326 4.75 -44.00 -16.78
N LEU A 327 5.83 -43.24 -16.71
CA LEU A 327 6.75 -43.05 -17.83
C LEU A 327 8.19 -43.19 -17.32
N ALA A 328 9.04 -43.89 -18.06
CA ALA A 328 10.48 -43.90 -17.79
C ALA A 328 11.10 -42.55 -18.17
N GLU A 329 12.17 -42.15 -17.49
CA GLU A 329 12.82 -40.84 -17.69
C GLU A 329 13.30 -40.64 -19.13
N GLU A 330 13.85 -41.67 -19.78
CA GLU A 330 14.27 -41.65 -21.19
C GLU A 330 13.13 -41.42 -22.18
N HIS A 331 11.89 -41.62 -21.76
CA HIS A 331 10.70 -41.39 -22.56
C HIS A 331 10.03 -40.05 -22.26
N MET A 332 10.55 -39.28 -21.30
CA MET A 332 10.05 -37.94 -21.03
C MET A 332 10.31 -37.01 -22.22
N PRO A 333 9.36 -36.11 -22.57
CA PRO A 333 9.49 -35.26 -23.74
C PRO A 333 10.75 -34.38 -23.78
N ASP A 334 11.21 -33.91 -22.62
CA ASP A 334 12.46 -33.16 -22.47
C ASP A 334 13.70 -34.05 -22.58
N SER A 335 13.71 -35.22 -21.95
CA SER A 335 14.80 -36.21 -22.09
C SER A 335 15.01 -36.67 -23.53
N ILE A 336 13.92 -36.91 -24.29
CA ILE A 336 14.00 -37.25 -25.71
C ILE A 336 14.65 -36.12 -26.52
N ARG A 337 14.29 -34.86 -26.25
CA ARG A 337 14.89 -33.70 -26.91
C ARG A 337 16.36 -33.56 -26.57
N ASP A 338 16.73 -33.73 -25.30
CA ASP A 338 18.12 -33.70 -24.85
C ASP A 338 18.97 -34.79 -25.55
N ILE A 339 18.45 -36.02 -25.63
CA ILE A 339 19.12 -37.13 -26.33
C ILE A 339 19.29 -36.80 -27.82
N GLN A 340 18.26 -36.28 -28.48
CA GLN A 340 18.34 -35.88 -29.89
C GLN A 340 19.34 -34.73 -30.12
N MET A 341 19.38 -33.75 -29.23
CA MET A 341 20.35 -32.66 -29.30
C MET A 341 21.79 -33.16 -29.11
N GLN A 342 22.03 -34.09 -28.18
CA GLN A 342 23.34 -34.70 -27.98
C GLN A 342 23.77 -35.56 -29.16
N MET A 343 22.86 -36.33 -29.76
CA MET A 343 23.13 -37.11 -30.98
C MET A 343 23.51 -36.21 -32.16
N ASN A 344 22.87 -35.04 -32.28
CA ASN A 344 23.18 -34.07 -33.33
C ASN A 344 24.50 -33.31 -33.07
N ALA A 345 24.89 -33.11 -31.80
CA ALA A 345 26.12 -32.44 -31.41
C ALA A 345 27.36 -33.35 -31.48
N GLY A 346 27.20 -34.66 -31.22
CA GLY A 346 28.27 -35.67 -31.30
C GLY A 346 28.52 -36.24 -32.69
N GLY A 347 27.75 -35.82 -33.70
CA GLY A 347 27.87 -36.23 -35.10
C GLY A 347 28.78 -35.37 -35.98
N LYS A 348 29.71 -34.60 -35.38
CA LYS A 348 30.76 -33.85 -36.09
C LYS A 348 32.13 -34.41 -35.83
#